data_AF-A0A1B8A3L5-F1
#
_entry.id   AF-A0A1B8A3L5-F1
#
_cell.length_a   1.000
_cell.length_b   1.000
_cell.length_c   1.000
_cell.angle_alpha   90.00
_cell.angle_beta   90.00
_cell.angle_gamma   90.00
#
_symmetry.space_group_name_H-M   'P 1'
#
loop_
_entity.id
_entity.type
_entity.pdbx_description
1 polymer ?
#
loop_
_entity_poly.entity_id
_entity_poly.type
_entity_poly.pdbx_seq_one_letter_code
_entity_poly.pdbx_strand_id
1 'polypeptide(L)'
;MEHASMNPVNLASDIRIYVEASLHERMRNEDLVLGDPHLLNHIRDTLTRHADGMFLWVKFLINEVCTAMCDDDIRQSLHSLPKDLEETFVRALSRIMSRQKKTVLVQKVFRWVAVAKRPLTLDEICEAVSIDIGQPYLKTERLVREMSPIVLWCKNLLQVTEDQPPSLQFAHSTIREFITKGDLPAQLSDFHIDEDEADHFAGEICVIYLHLNDFKTAVAQRLQPLRVNPMAIPGSVLSRGPKITELTSRFADVFGHRKAKAGPDLAKALASYDRGDGINRLQQSHPFLRYAAKHWVSHIGNFQKERSSTWNLWYQTITNGNTLAHVPWQEPLFYRKEEAILFWSHQGRHYALLRYANSILGLPELKRMELMRTSASEGDDEAITIFLDARCSMISIDRAFQAASAGGHIQVVDRLLEAGSREGN
;
A
#
# COMPACT_ATOMS: atom_id res chain seq x y z
N MET A 1 -13.67 -7.49 -38.82
CA MET A 1 -12.78 -6.41 -38.31
C MET A 1 -11.37 -6.86 -38.57
N GLU A 2 -10.55 -5.99 -39.16
CA GLU A 2 -9.18 -6.35 -39.54
C GLU A 2 -8.28 -6.39 -38.31
N HIS A 3 -7.43 -7.42 -38.21
CA HIS A 3 -6.26 -7.35 -37.36
C HIS A 3 -5.26 -6.41 -38.05
N ALA A 4 -5.14 -5.19 -37.52
CA ALA A 4 -4.16 -4.21 -38.00
C ALA A 4 -2.74 -4.69 -37.69
N SER A 5 -2.19 -5.52 -38.58
CA SER A 5 -0.78 -5.93 -38.53
C SER A 5 0.09 -4.69 -38.74
N MET A 6 0.77 -4.25 -37.69
CA MET A 6 1.62 -3.05 -37.73
C MET A 6 2.83 -3.33 -38.61
N ASN A 7 2.77 -2.91 -39.87
CA ASN A 7 3.90 -3.01 -40.79
C ASN A 7 5.10 -2.20 -40.26
N PRO A 8 6.33 -2.74 -40.27
CA PRO A 8 7.51 -2.05 -39.73
C PRO A 8 7.83 -0.74 -40.46
N VAL A 9 7.46 -0.66 -41.75
CA VAL A 9 7.57 0.58 -42.56
C VAL A 9 6.66 1.69 -42.01
N ASN A 10 5.48 1.35 -41.48
CA ASN A 10 4.58 2.33 -40.87
C ASN A 10 5.13 2.79 -39.53
N LEU A 11 5.60 1.85 -38.70
CA LEU A 11 6.14 2.12 -37.37
C LEU A 11 7.31 3.13 -37.38
N ALA A 12 8.22 3.03 -38.36
CA ALA A 12 9.29 4.00 -38.54
C ALA A 12 8.79 5.41 -38.95
N SER A 13 7.70 5.47 -39.73
CA SER A 13 7.03 6.73 -40.08
C SER A 13 6.29 7.34 -38.88
N ASP A 14 5.57 6.52 -38.11
CA ASP A 14 4.86 6.93 -36.90
C ASP A 14 5.83 7.48 -35.84
N ILE A 15 7.00 6.84 -35.69
CA ILE A 15 8.09 7.34 -34.85
C ILE A 15 8.63 8.66 -35.36
N ARG A 16 8.86 8.83 -36.68
CA ARG A 16 9.34 10.10 -37.24
C ARG A 16 8.36 11.25 -36.95
N ILE A 17 7.06 10.99 -37.09
CA ILE A 17 5.98 11.94 -36.76
C ILE A 17 5.99 12.26 -35.26
N TYR A 18 6.14 11.24 -34.40
CA TYR A 18 6.22 11.42 -32.94
C TYR A 18 7.45 12.24 -32.51
N VAL A 19 8.62 11.96 -33.07
CA VAL A 19 9.87 12.73 -32.85
C VAL A 19 9.66 14.18 -33.27
N GLU A 20 9.13 14.42 -34.46
CA GLU A 20 8.95 15.75 -35.03
C GLU A 20 7.93 16.56 -34.22
N ALA A 21 6.79 15.98 -33.83
CA ALA A 21 5.81 16.62 -32.95
C ALA A 21 6.37 16.93 -31.56
N SER A 22 7.07 15.96 -30.94
CA SER A 22 7.64 16.10 -29.60
C SER A 22 8.73 17.18 -29.53
N LEU A 23 9.59 17.29 -30.56
CA LEU A 23 10.61 18.34 -30.62
C LEU A 23 9.98 19.73 -30.78
N HIS A 24 8.97 19.87 -31.66
CA HIS A 24 8.25 21.14 -31.82
C HIS A 24 7.52 21.56 -30.53
N GLU A 25 6.93 20.63 -29.79
CA GLU A 25 6.32 20.91 -28.49
C GLU A 25 7.36 21.43 -27.48
N ARG A 26 8.52 20.78 -27.37
CA ARG A 26 9.59 21.21 -26.44
C ARG A 26 10.16 22.58 -26.81
N MET A 27 10.36 22.86 -28.09
CA MET A 27 10.78 24.18 -28.55
C MET A 27 9.72 25.25 -28.26
N ARG A 28 8.42 24.95 -28.45
CA ARG A 28 7.33 25.89 -28.16
C ARG A 28 7.14 26.17 -26.66
N ASN A 29 7.52 25.22 -25.81
CA ASN A 29 7.44 25.35 -24.36
C ASN A 29 8.77 25.87 -23.73
N GLU A 30 9.75 26.26 -24.56
CA GLU A 30 11.10 26.71 -24.15
C GLU A 30 11.95 25.66 -23.39
N ASP A 31 11.49 24.39 -23.33
CA ASP A 31 12.24 23.22 -22.82
C ASP A 31 13.47 22.88 -23.69
N LEU A 32 13.49 23.32 -24.95
CA LEU A 32 14.57 23.05 -25.90
C LEU A 32 14.89 24.31 -26.72
N VAL A 33 16.06 24.90 -26.47
CA VAL A 33 16.63 26.01 -27.24
C VAL A 33 17.90 25.51 -27.94
N LEU A 34 18.04 25.80 -29.22
CA LEU A 34 19.17 25.37 -30.06
C LEU A 34 19.86 26.60 -30.67
N GLY A 35 21.19 26.66 -30.63
CA GLY A 35 21.97 27.69 -31.32
C GLY A 35 22.15 27.42 -32.81
N ASP A 36 22.31 26.15 -33.19
CA ASP A 36 22.51 25.67 -34.55
C ASP A 36 21.21 25.13 -35.19
N PRO A 37 20.67 25.77 -36.26
CA PRO A 37 19.49 25.28 -36.97
C PRO A 37 19.65 23.89 -37.62
N HIS A 38 20.88 23.45 -37.89
CA HIS A 38 21.13 22.10 -38.42
C HIS A 38 21.03 21.02 -37.34
N LEU A 39 21.26 21.36 -36.07
CA LEU A 39 21.19 20.42 -34.95
C LEU A 39 19.78 19.83 -34.78
N LEU A 40 18.72 20.58 -35.05
CA LEU A 40 17.33 20.08 -35.02
C LEU A 40 17.12 18.90 -35.99
N ASN A 41 17.63 19.02 -37.22
CA ASN A 41 17.57 17.95 -38.21
C ASN A 41 18.44 16.75 -37.77
N HIS A 42 19.63 17.02 -37.22
CA HIS A 42 20.51 15.97 -36.72
C HIS A 42 19.90 15.19 -35.55
N ILE A 43 19.22 15.85 -34.60
CA ILE A 43 18.44 15.20 -33.53
C ILE A 43 17.35 14.32 -34.16
N ARG A 44 16.47 14.89 -35.01
CA ARG A 44 15.34 14.16 -35.61
C ARG A 44 15.79 12.90 -36.35
N ASP A 45 16.77 13.05 -37.23
CA ASP A 45 17.21 11.96 -38.13
C ASP A 45 18.04 10.90 -37.39
N THR A 46 18.68 11.27 -36.27
CA THR A 46 19.41 10.33 -35.41
C THR A 46 18.47 9.56 -34.49
N LEU A 47 17.50 10.21 -33.86
CA LEU A 47 16.50 9.52 -33.02
C LEU A 47 15.62 8.59 -33.88
N THR A 48 15.14 9.05 -35.03
CA THR A 48 14.28 8.24 -35.91
C THR A 48 15.00 6.97 -36.40
N ARG A 49 16.30 7.04 -36.69
CA ARG A 49 17.09 5.91 -37.23
C ARG A 49 17.37 4.82 -36.19
N HIS A 50 17.58 5.19 -34.93
CA HIS A 50 18.03 4.26 -33.88
C HIS A 50 16.88 3.82 -32.95
N ALA A 51 15.67 4.33 -33.13
CA ALA A 51 14.54 4.02 -32.25
C ALA A 51 14.06 2.57 -32.29
N ASP A 52 14.25 1.86 -33.40
CA ASP A 52 13.87 0.45 -33.61
C ASP A 52 12.48 0.05 -33.01
N GLY A 53 11.45 0.86 -33.30
CA GLY A 53 10.09 0.66 -32.78
C GLY A 53 9.80 1.23 -31.38
N MET A 54 10.83 1.61 -30.62
CA MET A 54 10.73 2.00 -29.21
C MET A 54 10.36 3.49 -29.00
N PHE A 55 9.07 3.83 -29.07
CA PHE A 55 8.57 5.18 -28.71
C PHE A 55 9.02 5.65 -27.31
N LEU A 56 9.11 4.73 -26.33
CA LEU A 56 9.55 5.06 -24.97
C LEU A 56 11.03 5.46 -24.93
N TRP A 57 11.89 4.79 -25.69
CA TRP A 57 13.32 5.11 -25.80
C TRP A 57 13.51 6.52 -26.40
N VAL A 58 12.74 6.84 -27.44
CA VAL A 58 12.66 8.19 -28.03
C VAL A 58 12.21 9.22 -26.98
N LYS A 59 11.15 8.94 -26.23
CA LYS A 59 10.64 9.83 -25.17
C LYS A 59 11.72 10.11 -24.10
N PHE A 60 12.47 9.09 -23.68
CA PHE A 60 13.58 9.26 -22.74
C PHE A 60 14.68 10.17 -23.31
N LEU A 61 15.09 9.94 -24.56
CA LEU A 61 16.17 10.70 -25.19
C LEU A 61 15.82 12.14 -25.54
N ILE A 62 14.58 12.42 -25.98
CA ILE A 62 14.13 13.81 -26.13
C ILE A 62 14.19 14.53 -24.77
N ASN A 63 13.81 13.87 -23.67
CA ASN A 63 13.93 14.44 -22.34
C ASN A 63 15.37 14.59 -21.82
N GLU A 64 16.32 13.81 -22.36
CA GLU A 64 17.77 13.93 -22.09
C GLU A 64 18.41 15.08 -22.88
N VAL A 65 18.07 15.22 -24.16
CA VAL A 65 18.42 16.38 -25.00
C VAL A 65 17.88 17.68 -24.37
N CYS A 66 16.66 17.68 -23.84
CA CYS A 66 16.09 18.79 -23.04
C CYS A 66 16.68 18.89 -21.60
N THR A 67 17.86 18.30 -21.34
CA THR A 67 18.66 18.52 -20.12
C THR A 67 20.14 18.80 -20.39
N ALA A 68 20.52 18.91 -21.68
CA ALA A 68 21.81 19.45 -22.09
C ALA A 68 21.92 20.94 -21.73
N MET A 69 23.14 21.42 -21.45
CA MET A 69 23.38 22.84 -21.15
C MET A 69 23.74 23.65 -22.41
N CYS A 70 24.23 22.98 -23.46
CA CYS A 70 24.55 23.58 -24.74
C CYS A 70 24.42 22.59 -25.93
N ASP A 71 24.44 23.13 -27.15
CA ASP A 71 24.46 22.37 -28.41
C ASP A 71 25.56 21.30 -28.49
N ASP A 72 26.68 21.46 -27.77
CA ASP A 72 27.78 20.49 -27.78
C ASP A 72 27.47 19.25 -26.90
N ASP A 73 26.89 19.45 -25.72
CA ASP A 73 26.37 18.37 -24.88
C ASP A 73 25.31 17.53 -25.64
N ILE A 74 24.46 18.19 -26.43
CA ILE A 74 23.48 17.52 -27.29
C ILE A 74 24.18 16.63 -28.31
N ARG A 75 25.21 17.14 -29.02
CA ARG A 75 25.99 16.32 -29.97
C ARG A 75 26.69 15.17 -29.25
N GLN A 76 27.22 15.37 -28.04
CA GLN A 76 27.84 14.31 -27.24
C GLN A 76 26.84 13.22 -26.82
N SER A 77 25.62 13.57 -26.41
CA SER A 77 24.54 12.59 -26.12
C SER A 77 24.15 11.82 -27.38
N LEU A 78 23.96 12.50 -28.52
CA LEU A 78 23.65 11.86 -29.82
C LEU A 78 24.78 10.95 -30.34
N HIS A 79 26.04 11.21 -29.99
CA HIS A 79 27.17 10.32 -30.28
C HIS A 79 27.27 9.10 -29.34
N SER A 80 26.58 9.12 -28.20
CA SER A 80 26.73 8.13 -27.13
C SER A 80 25.40 7.51 -26.67
N LEU A 81 24.46 7.33 -27.60
CA LEU A 81 23.11 6.83 -27.32
C LEU A 81 23.09 5.44 -26.63
N PRO A 82 22.09 5.17 -25.76
CA PRO A 82 21.83 3.82 -25.25
C PRO A 82 21.29 2.93 -26.36
N LYS A 83 21.69 1.65 -26.37
CA LYS A 83 21.25 0.68 -27.40
C LYS A 83 19.75 0.36 -27.33
N ASP A 84 19.20 0.37 -26.12
CA ASP A 84 17.87 -0.16 -25.81
C ASP A 84 17.29 0.52 -24.55
N LEU A 85 16.10 0.08 -24.14
CA LEU A 85 15.42 0.58 -22.93
C LEU A 85 16.13 0.20 -21.63
N GLU A 86 16.81 -0.95 -21.57
CA GLU A 86 17.52 -1.41 -20.38
C GLU A 86 18.75 -0.53 -20.11
N GLU A 87 19.59 -0.28 -21.11
CA GLU A 87 20.71 0.64 -21.00
C GLU A 87 20.23 2.07 -20.68
N THR A 88 19.08 2.47 -21.23
CA THR A 88 18.42 3.74 -20.91
C THR A 88 18.05 3.84 -19.42
N PHE A 89 17.48 2.78 -18.83
CA PHE A 89 17.15 2.73 -17.40
C PHE A 89 18.40 2.65 -16.52
N VAL A 90 19.39 1.83 -16.87
CA VAL A 90 20.71 1.74 -16.20
C VAL A 90 21.37 3.12 -16.12
N ARG A 91 21.38 3.89 -17.21
CA ARG A 91 21.89 5.26 -17.25
C ARG A 91 21.06 6.23 -16.40
N ALA A 92 19.74 6.07 -16.31
CA ALA A 92 18.89 6.89 -15.46
C ALA A 92 19.16 6.62 -13.96
N LEU A 93 19.24 5.35 -13.55
CA LEU A 93 19.57 4.93 -12.18
C LEU A 93 20.99 5.39 -11.78
N SER A 94 21.96 5.28 -12.69
CA SER A 94 23.34 5.73 -12.47
C SER A 94 23.44 7.25 -12.20
N ARG A 95 22.63 8.06 -12.91
CA ARG A 95 22.49 9.51 -12.70
C ARG A 95 21.82 9.90 -11.37
N ILE A 96 21.16 8.96 -10.71
CA ILE A 96 20.60 9.12 -9.36
C ILE A 96 21.64 8.68 -8.31
N MET A 97 22.37 7.59 -8.53
CA MET A 97 23.39 7.10 -7.59
C MET A 97 24.59 8.04 -7.44
N SER A 98 25.02 8.73 -8.50
CA SER A 98 26.06 9.76 -8.42
C SER A 98 25.73 10.92 -7.47
N ARG A 99 24.45 11.09 -7.09
CA ARG A 99 23.99 12.14 -6.16
C ARG A 99 24.11 11.75 -4.67
N GLN A 100 24.49 10.50 -4.36
CA GLN A 100 24.84 9.93 -3.04
C GLN A 100 23.90 10.25 -1.87
N LYS A 101 23.92 11.49 -1.35
CA LYS A 101 23.21 11.95 -0.12
C LYS A 101 21.68 11.81 -0.17
N LYS A 102 21.11 11.37 -1.29
CA LYS A 102 19.66 11.22 -1.51
C LYS A 102 19.25 9.87 -2.11
N THR A 103 20.19 9.00 -2.49
CA THR A 103 19.91 7.72 -3.16
C THR A 103 19.04 6.81 -2.30
N VAL A 104 19.33 6.70 -1.00
CA VAL A 104 18.53 5.94 -0.01
C VAL A 104 17.06 6.39 0.03
N LEU A 105 16.81 7.69 -0.16
CA LEU A 105 15.46 8.23 -0.18
C LEU A 105 14.73 7.88 -1.48
N VAL A 106 15.43 7.91 -2.62
CA VAL A 106 14.87 7.43 -3.90
C VAL A 106 14.55 5.93 -3.84
N GLN A 107 15.41 5.12 -3.23
CA GLN A 107 15.16 3.69 -2.99
C GLN A 107 13.91 3.47 -2.13
N LYS A 108 13.74 4.21 -1.01
CA LYS A 108 12.49 4.18 -0.22
C LYS A 108 11.27 4.57 -1.07
N VAL A 109 11.36 5.58 -1.93
CA VAL A 109 10.26 6.00 -2.83
C VAL A 109 9.93 4.92 -3.87
N PHE A 110 10.94 4.34 -4.53
CA PHE A 110 10.74 3.32 -5.58
C PHE A 110 10.08 2.06 -4.99
N ARG A 111 10.50 1.62 -3.79
CA ARG A 111 9.86 0.52 -3.06
C ARG A 111 8.37 0.78 -2.83
N TRP A 112 8.01 1.96 -2.30
CA TRP A 112 6.61 2.34 -2.13
C TRP A 112 5.83 2.38 -3.44
N VAL A 113 6.39 2.96 -4.50
CA VAL A 113 5.74 3.04 -5.82
C VAL A 113 5.58 1.66 -6.50
N ALA A 114 6.44 0.68 -6.18
CA ALA A 114 6.32 -0.68 -6.68
C ALA A 114 5.20 -1.49 -6.01
N VAL A 115 5.03 -1.39 -4.68
CA VAL A 115 4.15 -2.28 -3.91
C VAL A 115 2.86 -1.64 -3.38
N ALA A 116 2.70 -0.31 -3.46
CA ALA A 116 1.50 0.35 -2.96
C ALA A 116 0.24 -0.12 -3.72
N LYS A 117 -0.79 -0.52 -2.97
CA LYS A 117 -2.05 -1.09 -3.48
C LYS A 117 -2.96 -0.05 -4.19
N ARG A 118 -2.50 1.20 -4.25
CA ARG A 118 -2.91 2.28 -5.16
C ARG A 118 -1.73 3.28 -5.26
N PRO A 119 -1.68 4.14 -6.29
CA PRO A 119 -0.82 5.31 -6.27
C PRO A 119 -1.03 6.13 -4.98
N LEU A 120 0.08 6.62 -4.43
CA LEU A 120 0.14 7.45 -3.23
C LEU A 120 0.33 8.92 -3.61
N THR A 121 -0.26 9.86 -2.87
CA THR A 121 0.00 11.29 -3.08
C THR A 121 1.43 11.64 -2.68
N LEU A 122 1.94 12.79 -3.14
CA LEU A 122 3.28 13.27 -2.74
C LEU A 122 3.42 13.37 -1.21
N ASP A 123 2.40 13.90 -0.53
CA ASP A 123 2.38 14.01 0.93
C ASP A 123 2.27 12.65 1.64
N GLU A 124 1.45 11.74 1.10
CA GLU A 124 1.33 10.36 1.60
C GLU A 124 2.69 9.63 1.53
N ILE A 125 3.46 9.78 0.44
CA ILE A 125 4.81 9.19 0.35
C ILE A 125 5.81 9.93 1.24
N CYS A 126 5.76 11.27 1.33
CA CYS A 126 6.64 12.05 2.20
C CYS A 126 6.58 11.58 3.66
N GLU A 127 5.39 11.26 4.18
CA GLU A 127 5.27 10.60 5.48
C GLU A 127 5.77 9.14 5.44
N ALA A 128 5.31 8.34 4.47
CA ALA A 128 5.60 6.90 4.39
C ALA A 128 7.10 6.56 4.35
N VAL A 129 7.93 7.40 3.72
CA VAL A 129 9.40 7.24 3.67
C VAL A 129 10.12 7.78 4.91
N SER A 130 9.46 8.62 5.71
CA SER A 130 10.01 9.27 6.90
C SER A 130 9.81 8.46 8.19
N ILE A 131 9.13 7.32 8.10
CA ILE A 131 8.96 6.36 9.18
C ILE A 131 10.09 5.31 9.09
N ASP A 132 10.59 4.91 10.25
CA ASP A 132 11.57 3.84 10.42
C ASP A 132 11.00 2.78 11.38
N ILE A 133 11.42 1.53 11.27
CA ILE A 133 10.86 0.42 12.08
C ILE A 133 11.15 0.65 13.59
N GLY A 134 10.16 0.36 14.44
CA GLY A 134 10.24 0.53 15.89
C GLY A 134 10.01 1.96 16.40
N GLN A 135 9.63 2.91 15.54
CA GLN A 135 9.37 4.31 15.93
C GLN A 135 8.02 4.48 16.68
N PRO A 136 7.99 5.01 17.93
CA PRO A 136 6.74 5.14 18.69
C PRO A 136 6.01 6.49 18.55
N TYR A 137 6.64 7.50 17.95
CA TYR A 137 6.09 8.84 17.70
C TYR A 137 6.50 9.36 16.33
N LEU A 138 5.66 10.17 15.66
CA LEU A 138 6.01 10.81 14.39
C LEU A 138 7.09 11.89 14.62
N LYS A 139 8.27 11.70 14.04
CA LYS A 139 9.38 12.66 14.16
C LYS A 139 9.26 13.74 13.09
N THR A 140 8.56 14.84 13.40
CA THR A 140 8.36 15.99 12.50
C THR A 140 9.67 16.54 11.90
N GLU A 141 10.76 16.49 12.66
CA GLU A 141 12.12 16.85 12.24
C GLU A 141 12.69 15.99 11.09
N ARG A 142 12.20 14.76 10.91
CA ARG A 142 12.64 13.81 9.86
C ARG A 142 11.76 13.83 8.62
N LEU A 143 10.60 14.50 8.66
CA LEU A 143 9.65 14.50 7.55
C LEU A 143 10.29 15.09 6.29
N VAL A 144 10.17 14.38 5.17
CA VAL A 144 10.50 14.90 3.85
C VAL A 144 9.58 16.08 3.56
N ARG A 145 10.17 17.29 3.49
CA ARG A 145 9.40 18.53 3.33
C ARG A 145 8.82 18.74 1.93
N GLU A 146 9.45 18.14 0.92
CA GLU A 146 9.08 18.35 -0.48
C GLU A 146 9.56 17.17 -1.33
N MET A 147 8.70 16.69 -2.24
CA MET A 147 9.01 15.58 -3.14
C MET A 147 9.45 16.02 -4.55
N SER A 148 9.18 17.27 -4.94
CA SER A 148 9.52 17.85 -6.26
C SER A 148 10.97 17.60 -6.70
N PRO A 149 11.99 17.73 -5.82
CA PRO A 149 13.37 17.42 -6.20
C PRO A 149 13.57 15.96 -6.59
N ILE A 150 12.88 15.01 -5.94
CA ILE A 150 12.97 13.59 -6.25
C ILE A 150 12.30 13.28 -7.58
N VAL A 151 11.11 13.84 -7.82
CA VAL A 151 10.42 13.72 -9.12
C VAL A 151 11.31 14.25 -10.25
N LEU A 152 11.99 15.39 -10.03
CA LEU A 152 12.92 15.99 -11.00
C LEU A 152 14.20 15.16 -11.21
N TRP A 153 14.76 14.52 -10.17
CA TRP A 153 15.93 13.64 -10.33
C TRP A 153 15.57 12.30 -10.96
N CYS A 154 14.33 11.84 -10.76
CA CYS A 154 13.77 10.62 -11.34
C CYS A 154 12.98 10.90 -12.63
N LYS A 155 13.26 12.03 -13.31
CA LYS A 155 12.65 12.40 -14.61
C LYS A 155 12.71 11.20 -15.55
N ASN A 156 11.59 10.91 -16.22
CA ASN A 156 11.33 9.74 -17.06
C ASN A 156 11.18 8.38 -16.34
N LEU A 157 11.69 8.19 -15.11
CA LEU A 157 11.45 6.97 -14.33
C LEU A 157 10.15 7.06 -13.52
N LEU A 158 9.90 8.19 -12.88
CA LEU A 158 8.68 8.50 -12.15
C LEU A 158 7.85 9.57 -12.87
N GLN A 159 6.54 9.53 -12.67
CA GLN A 159 5.58 10.52 -13.13
C GLN A 159 4.59 10.85 -12.01
N VAL A 160 4.25 12.13 -11.89
CA VAL A 160 3.11 12.59 -11.11
C VAL A 160 1.88 12.59 -12.02
N THR A 161 0.77 12.03 -11.55
CA THR A 161 -0.49 11.97 -12.29
C THR A 161 -1.25 13.30 -12.21
N GLU A 162 -2.12 13.53 -13.20
CA GLU A 162 -3.02 14.69 -13.26
C GLU A 162 -4.28 14.51 -12.38
N ASP A 163 -4.39 13.35 -11.70
CA ASP A 163 -5.45 13.03 -10.74
C ASP A 163 -5.58 14.10 -9.65
N GLN A 164 -6.75 14.14 -9.01
CA GLN A 164 -7.00 15.01 -7.87
C GLN A 164 -7.36 14.16 -6.63
N PRO A 165 -6.46 14.01 -5.63
CA PRO A 165 -5.12 14.62 -5.53
C PRO A 165 -4.05 13.94 -6.41
N PRO A 166 -3.01 14.70 -6.84
CA PRO A 166 -1.95 14.19 -7.71
C PRO A 166 -1.12 13.12 -7.01
N SER A 167 -0.88 12.01 -7.71
CA SER A 167 -0.26 10.81 -7.16
C SER A 167 1.01 10.41 -7.91
N LEU A 168 1.93 9.73 -7.24
CA LEU A 168 3.21 9.32 -7.83
C LEU A 168 3.14 7.86 -8.32
N GLN A 169 3.60 7.63 -9.54
CA GLN A 169 3.71 6.31 -10.15
C GLN A 169 4.99 6.19 -11.00
N PHE A 170 5.34 4.98 -11.44
CA PHE A 170 6.32 4.82 -12.53
C PHE A 170 5.77 5.41 -13.83
N ALA A 171 6.62 6.05 -14.63
CA ALA A 171 6.22 6.69 -15.89
C ALA A 171 5.85 5.68 -17.01
N HIS A 172 6.15 4.39 -16.80
CA HIS A 172 5.77 3.27 -17.66
C HIS A 172 5.87 1.94 -16.89
N SER A 173 5.07 0.94 -17.27
CA SER A 173 5.04 -0.39 -16.61
C SER A 173 6.38 -1.14 -16.70
N THR A 174 7.09 -1.02 -17.83
CA THR A 174 8.39 -1.66 -18.05
C THR A 174 9.47 -1.19 -17.08
N ILE A 175 9.32 0.00 -16.48
CA ILE A 175 10.27 0.50 -15.46
C ILE A 175 10.07 -0.26 -14.15
N ARG A 176 8.81 -0.57 -13.77
CA ARG A 176 8.51 -1.45 -12.62
C ARG A 176 9.10 -2.84 -12.85
N GLU A 177 8.84 -3.41 -14.03
CA GLU A 177 9.30 -4.76 -14.38
C GLU A 177 10.83 -4.86 -14.46
N PHE A 178 11.52 -3.87 -15.02
CA PHE A 178 12.98 -3.81 -15.00
C PHE A 178 13.55 -3.75 -13.58
N ILE A 179 12.89 -3.03 -12.67
CA ILE A 179 13.37 -2.85 -11.29
C ILE A 179 13.03 -4.06 -10.39
N THR A 180 11.92 -4.77 -10.63
CA THR A 180 11.50 -5.93 -9.81
C THR A 180 11.87 -7.30 -10.40
N LYS A 181 12.14 -7.42 -11.71
CA LYS A 181 12.51 -8.68 -12.36
C LYS A 181 13.78 -8.63 -13.22
N GLY A 182 14.28 -7.44 -13.55
CA GLY A 182 15.49 -7.28 -14.37
C GLY A 182 16.77 -7.59 -13.60
N ASP A 183 17.77 -8.12 -14.31
CA ASP A 183 19.12 -8.38 -13.78
C ASP A 183 19.91 -7.07 -13.72
N LEU A 184 19.67 -6.30 -12.67
CA LEU A 184 20.30 -5.00 -12.47
C LEU A 184 21.84 -5.16 -12.31
N PRO A 185 22.66 -4.43 -13.09
CA PRO A 185 24.12 -4.47 -12.96
C PRO A 185 24.57 -4.27 -11.52
N ALA A 186 25.63 -4.94 -11.09
CA ALA A 186 26.06 -4.98 -9.68
C ALA A 186 26.38 -3.61 -9.04
N GLN A 187 26.53 -2.52 -9.81
CA GLN A 187 26.62 -1.15 -9.25
C GLN A 187 25.26 -0.53 -8.90
N LEU A 188 24.14 -1.16 -9.29
CA LEU A 188 22.76 -0.70 -9.15
C LEU A 188 21.88 -1.67 -8.32
N SER A 189 22.48 -2.70 -7.71
CA SER A 189 21.79 -3.73 -6.91
C SER A 189 20.84 -3.14 -5.86
N ASP A 190 21.21 -2.03 -5.25
CA ASP A 190 20.44 -1.38 -4.17
C ASP A 190 19.10 -0.78 -4.67
N PHE A 191 18.92 -0.65 -5.99
CA PHE A 191 17.64 -0.29 -6.61
C PHE A 191 16.73 -1.50 -6.87
N HIS A 192 17.23 -2.73 -6.85
CA HIS A 192 16.40 -3.92 -7.09
C HIS A 192 15.32 -4.03 -6.01
N ILE A 193 14.11 -4.41 -6.42
CA ILE A 193 12.95 -4.52 -5.54
C ILE A 193 12.41 -5.95 -5.63
N ASP A 194 12.83 -6.77 -4.67
CA ASP A 194 12.04 -7.91 -4.22
C ASP A 194 10.66 -7.38 -3.77
N GLU A 195 9.59 -7.81 -4.46
CA GLU A 195 8.25 -7.30 -4.20
C GLU A 195 7.69 -7.81 -2.86
N ASP A 196 8.07 -8.98 -2.39
CA ASP A 196 7.60 -9.57 -1.12
C ASP A 196 8.27 -8.90 0.10
N GLU A 197 9.58 -8.68 0.07
CA GLU A 197 10.30 -7.89 1.09
C GLU A 197 9.81 -6.44 1.13
N ALA A 198 9.59 -5.82 -0.03
CA ALA A 198 9.09 -4.45 -0.09
C ALA A 198 7.63 -4.35 0.39
N ASP A 199 6.76 -5.32 0.08
CA ASP A 199 5.37 -5.34 0.56
C ASP A 199 5.30 -5.63 2.06
N HIS A 200 6.13 -6.55 2.55
CA HIS A 200 6.31 -6.81 3.98
C HIS A 200 6.75 -5.54 4.73
N PHE A 201 7.75 -4.82 4.21
CA PHE A 201 8.20 -3.54 4.77
C PHE A 201 7.09 -2.48 4.76
N ALA A 202 6.32 -2.37 3.67
CA ALA A 202 5.15 -1.49 3.63
C ALA A 202 4.12 -1.86 4.71
N GLY A 203 3.92 -3.15 4.98
CA GLY A 203 3.09 -3.66 6.07
C GLY A 203 3.59 -3.25 7.45
N GLU A 204 4.89 -3.42 7.72
CA GLU A 204 5.54 -2.99 8.98
C GLU A 204 5.32 -1.50 9.24
N ILE A 205 5.54 -0.65 8.22
CA ILE A 205 5.32 0.80 8.32
C ILE A 205 3.84 1.14 8.53
N CYS A 206 2.90 0.48 7.83
CA CYS A 206 1.47 0.68 8.05
C CYS A 206 1.03 0.29 9.48
N VAL A 207 1.52 -0.83 10.01
CA VAL A 207 1.21 -1.27 11.38
C VAL A 207 1.81 -0.29 12.41
N ILE A 208 3.05 0.16 12.24
CA ILE A 208 3.66 1.18 13.13
C ILE A 208 2.82 2.45 13.14
N TYR A 209 2.47 2.95 11.96
CA TYR A 209 1.75 4.21 11.82
C TYR A 209 0.42 4.18 12.56
N LEU A 210 -0.37 3.10 12.42
CA LEU A 210 -1.63 2.90 13.14
C LEU A 210 -1.48 2.76 14.67
N HIS A 211 -0.25 2.59 15.18
CA HIS A 211 0.05 2.50 16.61
C HIS A 211 0.89 3.66 17.15
N LEU A 212 1.20 4.69 16.35
CA LEU A 212 1.90 5.88 16.82
C LEU A 212 1.17 6.51 18.02
N ASN A 213 1.93 6.88 19.03
CA ASN A 213 1.37 7.39 20.28
C ASN A 213 0.73 8.78 20.11
N ASP A 214 1.06 9.51 19.04
CA ASP A 214 0.47 10.80 18.66
C ASP A 214 -1.04 10.69 18.43
N PHE A 215 -1.50 9.59 17.82
CA PHE A 215 -2.93 9.32 17.65
C PHE A 215 -3.61 8.99 18.99
N LYS A 216 -2.90 8.28 19.88
CA LYS A 216 -3.41 7.96 21.23
C LYS A 216 -3.54 9.22 22.10
N THR A 217 -2.56 10.13 22.05
CA THR A 217 -2.60 11.39 22.80
C THR A 217 -3.65 12.35 22.23
N ALA A 218 -3.77 12.47 20.90
CA ALA A 218 -4.82 13.28 20.26
C ALA A 218 -6.24 12.82 20.66
N VAL A 219 -6.50 11.50 20.65
CA VAL A 219 -7.77 10.93 21.10
C VAL A 219 -7.98 11.12 22.61
N ALA A 220 -6.95 10.90 23.44
CA ALA A 220 -7.05 11.05 24.90
C ALA A 220 -7.26 12.50 25.35
N GLN A 221 -6.63 13.47 24.69
CA GLN A 221 -6.85 14.90 24.98
C GLN A 221 -8.29 15.33 24.69
N ARG A 222 -8.91 14.82 23.61
CA ARG A 222 -10.31 15.10 23.24
C ARG A 222 -11.33 14.45 24.20
N LEU A 223 -10.94 13.45 24.98
CA LEU A 223 -11.78 12.80 25.99
C LEU A 223 -11.86 13.55 27.33
N GLN A 224 -11.16 14.69 27.49
CA GLN A 224 -11.39 15.56 28.65
C GLN A 224 -12.79 16.20 28.55
N PRO A 225 -13.68 16.03 29.54
CA PRO A 225 -14.99 16.66 29.50
C PRO A 225 -14.83 18.18 29.56
N LEU A 226 -15.54 18.89 28.69
CA LEU A 226 -15.68 20.34 28.72
C LEU A 226 -15.97 20.79 30.16
N ARG A 227 -15.16 21.70 30.70
CA ARG A 227 -15.41 22.33 32.00
C ARG A 227 -16.64 23.24 31.88
N VAL A 228 -17.83 22.66 32.06
CA VAL A 228 -19.09 23.39 32.15
C VAL A 228 -18.99 24.35 33.32
N ASN A 229 -18.88 25.64 33.03
CA ASN A 229 -18.71 26.68 34.03
C ASN A 229 -20.05 26.86 34.79
N PRO A 230 -20.16 26.54 36.10
CA PRO A 230 -21.46 26.31 36.75
C PRO A 230 -22.42 27.52 36.83
N MET A 231 -21.95 28.72 36.49
CA MET A 231 -22.70 29.98 36.60
C MET A 231 -23.36 30.45 35.29
N ALA A 232 -23.31 29.65 34.22
CA ALA A 232 -23.78 30.03 32.88
C ALA A 232 -25.15 29.42 32.51
N ILE A 233 -26.18 29.59 33.36
CA ILE A 233 -27.59 29.32 32.99
C ILE A 233 -28.44 30.56 33.34
N PRO A 234 -28.79 31.40 32.35
CA PRO A 234 -29.77 32.48 32.53
C PRO A 234 -31.15 31.91 32.90
N GLY A 235 -31.81 32.49 33.90
CA GLY A 235 -33.09 31.97 34.40
C GLY A 235 -34.25 32.25 33.45
N SER A 236 -34.73 31.23 32.73
CA SER A 236 -35.85 31.34 31.79
C SER A 236 -36.84 30.15 31.78
N VAL A 237 -36.87 29.34 32.84
CA VAL A 237 -37.87 28.26 33.03
C VAL A 237 -38.62 28.41 34.36
N LEU A 238 -39.32 29.54 34.51
CA LEU A 238 -40.25 29.79 35.62
C LEU A 238 -41.57 30.38 35.08
N SER A 239 -42.50 29.52 34.65
CA SER A 239 -43.96 29.79 34.70
C SER A 239 -44.80 28.59 34.19
N ARG A 240 -46.06 28.54 34.65
CA ARG A 240 -47.18 27.68 34.19
C ARG A 240 -47.08 26.15 34.34
N GLY A 241 -47.67 25.65 35.43
CA GLY A 241 -48.65 24.55 35.37
C GLY A 241 -50.08 25.12 35.53
N PRO A 242 -51.09 24.38 36.05
CA PRO A 242 -51.10 22.95 36.42
C PRO A 242 -52.40 22.19 36.02
N LYS A 243 -52.61 20.97 36.57
CA LYS A 243 -53.83 20.11 36.53
C LYS A 243 -54.06 19.37 35.19
N ILE A 244 -54.67 18.18 35.10
CA ILE A 244 -55.16 17.15 36.07
C ILE A 244 -55.24 15.79 35.31
N THR A 245 -55.25 14.59 35.89
CA THR A 245 -55.16 14.13 37.30
C THR A 245 -53.83 13.35 37.53
N GLU A 246 -53.62 12.18 38.16
CA GLU A 246 -54.46 11.23 38.95
C GLU A 246 -53.67 10.54 40.10
N LEU A 247 -54.27 9.52 40.70
CA LEU A 247 -53.97 8.82 41.96
C LEU A 247 -53.53 7.35 41.72
N THR A 248 -52.84 6.61 42.60
CA THR A 248 -52.06 6.90 43.83
C THR A 248 -51.26 5.66 44.26
N SER A 249 -50.07 5.83 44.83
CA SER A 249 -49.63 5.01 46.00
C SER A 249 -48.44 5.63 46.77
N ARG A 250 -48.78 6.36 47.84
CA ARG A 250 -48.04 6.59 49.10
C ARG A 250 -46.49 6.47 49.15
N PHE A 251 -45.87 7.64 49.34
CA PHE A 251 -44.73 7.86 50.26
C PHE A 251 -45.08 7.42 51.71
N ALA A 252 -44.16 7.12 52.64
CA ALA A 252 -42.68 7.07 52.62
C ALA A 252 -42.19 6.03 53.66
N ASP A 253 -40.93 5.57 53.52
CA ASP A 253 -39.92 5.36 54.59
C ASP A 253 -38.71 4.56 54.04
N VAL A 254 -37.46 4.70 54.52
CA VAL A 254 -36.79 5.90 55.07
C VAL A 254 -35.26 5.73 54.85
N PHE A 255 -34.55 6.81 54.48
CA PHE A 255 -33.07 6.93 54.33
C PHE A 255 -32.24 5.86 53.57
N GLY A 256 -31.52 6.28 52.51
CA GLY A 256 -30.40 5.50 51.93
C GLY A 256 -29.85 6.05 50.61
N HIS A 257 -28.60 6.53 50.59
CA HIS A 257 -27.97 7.08 49.39
C HIS A 257 -27.84 6.06 48.23
N ARG A 258 -28.24 6.45 47.02
CA ARG A 258 -27.70 5.88 45.76
C ARG A 258 -27.41 6.97 44.74
N LYS A 259 -26.22 6.90 44.13
CA LYS A 259 -25.81 7.76 43.01
C LYS A 259 -26.64 7.39 41.77
N ALA A 260 -27.13 8.39 41.03
CA ALA A 260 -27.66 8.17 39.69
C ALA A 260 -26.53 7.66 38.77
N LYS A 261 -26.76 6.53 38.09
CA LYS A 261 -25.79 5.90 37.20
C LYS A 261 -26.18 6.23 35.76
N ALA A 262 -25.39 7.07 35.08
CA ALA A 262 -25.61 7.36 33.66
C ALA A 262 -25.53 6.06 32.84
N GLY A 263 -26.47 5.88 31.90
CA GLY A 263 -26.53 4.70 31.04
C GLY A 263 -25.38 4.67 30.02
N PRO A 264 -24.81 3.50 29.71
CA PRO A 264 -23.64 3.39 28.84
C PRO A 264 -23.90 3.83 27.40
N ASP A 265 -25.13 3.68 26.89
CA ASP A 265 -25.45 3.99 25.49
C ASP A 265 -25.39 5.49 25.15
N LEU A 266 -25.78 6.39 26.06
CA LEU A 266 -25.74 7.82 25.74
C LEU A 266 -24.30 8.33 25.59
N ALA A 267 -23.37 7.83 26.40
CA ALA A 267 -21.95 8.10 26.23
C ALA A 267 -21.40 7.51 24.93
N LYS A 268 -21.87 6.31 24.55
CA LYS A 268 -21.48 5.62 23.31
C LYS A 268 -21.99 6.34 22.05
N ALA A 269 -23.21 6.88 22.08
CA ALA A 269 -23.84 7.64 21.01
C ALA A 269 -23.26 9.06 20.85
N LEU A 270 -22.93 9.74 21.96
CA LEU A 270 -22.20 11.01 21.89
C LEU A 270 -20.78 10.79 21.35
N ALA A 271 -20.13 9.69 21.72
CA ALA A 271 -18.81 9.30 21.22
C ALA A 271 -18.80 8.73 19.78
N SER A 272 -19.93 8.64 19.08
CA SER A 272 -19.95 8.36 17.63
C SER A 272 -20.10 9.64 16.81
N TYR A 273 -20.97 10.57 17.22
CA TYR A 273 -21.21 11.83 16.50
C TYR A 273 -19.96 12.72 16.37
N ASP A 274 -19.15 12.84 17.42
CA ASP A 274 -17.93 13.67 17.39
C ASP A 274 -16.73 13.00 16.67
N ARG A 275 -16.83 11.69 16.38
CA ARG A 275 -15.69 10.88 15.92
C ARG A 275 -15.36 11.07 14.44
N GLY A 276 -16.37 11.30 13.59
CA GLY A 276 -16.18 11.50 12.16
C GLY A 276 -15.36 12.75 11.83
N ASP A 277 -15.72 13.89 12.44
CA ASP A 277 -14.97 15.13 12.32
C ASP A 277 -13.56 15.02 12.92
N GLY A 278 -13.40 14.30 14.05
CA GLY A 278 -12.09 13.98 14.61
C GLY A 278 -11.17 13.21 13.65
N ILE A 279 -11.68 12.15 13.00
CA ILE A 279 -10.92 11.36 12.03
C ILE A 279 -10.58 12.18 10.78
N ASN A 280 -11.50 13.00 10.28
CA ASN A 280 -11.26 13.86 9.12
C ASN A 280 -10.13 14.88 9.39
N ARG A 281 -10.10 15.52 10.56
CA ARG A 281 -9.01 16.44 10.96
C ARG A 281 -7.68 15.73 11.21
N LEU A 282 -7.71 14.48 11.68
CA LEU A 282 -6.49 13.66 11.73
C LEU A 282 -5.97 13.38 10.32
N GLN A 283 -6.81 12.95 9.37
CA GLN A 283 -6.40 12.73 7.97
C GLN A 283 -5.87 14.00 7.27
N GLN A 284 -6.35 15.20 7.65
CA GLN A 284 -5.82 16.48 7.16
C GLN A 284 -4.42 16.82 7.71
N SER A 285 -4.07 16.32 8.89
CA SER A 285 -2.77 16.56 9.55
C SER A 285 -1.77 15.41 9.35
N HIS A 286 -2.27 14.27 8.86
CA HIS A 286 -1.55 13.00 8.73
C HIS A 286 -1.98 12.31 7.41
N PRO A 287 -1.52 12.81 6.24
CA PRO A 287 -1.95 12.31 4.93
C PRO A 287 -1.91 10.79 4.77
N PHE A 288 -0.84 10.13 5.21
CA PHE A 288 -0.65 8.69 5.06
C PHE A 288 -1.65 7.86 5.89
N LEU A 289 -2.29 8.44 6.92
CA LEU A 289 -3.27 7.76 7.77
C LEU A 289 -4.37 7.08 6.96
N ARG A 290 -4.90 7.76 5.95
CA ARG A 290 -5.99 7.24 5.11
C ARG A 290 -5.54 6.05 4.25
N TYR A 291 -4.27 6.02 3.84
CA TYR A 291 -3.70 4.86 3.17
C TYR A 291 -3.51 3.70 4.14
N ALA A 292 -2.75 3.91 5.22
CA ALA A 292 -2.45 2.89 6.22
C ALA A 292 -3.72 2.25 6.78
N ALA A 293 -4.70 3.06 7.20
CA ALA A 293 -5.99 2.61 7.72
C ALA A 293 -6.74 1.64 6.79
N LYS A 294 -6.65 1.84 5.47
CA LYS A 294 -7.38 1.04 4.47
C LYS A 294 -6.56 -0.15 3.94
N HIS A 295 -5.24 0.02 3.78
CA HIS A 295 -4.41 -0.91 3.01
C HIS A 295 -3.43 -1.73 3.85
N TRP A 296 -3.31 -1.49 5.17
CA TRP A 296 -2.43 -2.29 6.04
C TRP A 296 -2.67 -3.80 5.86
N VAL A 297 -3.93 -4.26 5.93
CA VAL A 297 -4.32 -5.68 5.74
C VAL A 297 -3.78 -6.27 4.43
N SER A 298 -3.71 -5.48 3.37
CA SER A 298 -3.24 -5.95 2.06
C SER A 298 -1.72 -6.11 1.96
N HIS A 299 -0.94 -5.53 2.90
CA HIS A 299 0.53 -5.62 2.96
C HIS A 299 1.04 -6.65 3.98
N ILE A 300 0.19 -7.05 4.94
CA ILE A 300 0.55 -7.98 6.02
C ILE A 300 0.24 -9.45 5.68
N GLY A 301 -0.04 -9.77 4.40
CA GLY A 301 -0.43 -11.10 3.94
C GLY A 301 0.52 -12.20 4.43
N ASN A 302 1.81 -11.94 4.28
CA ASN A 302 2.92 -12.86 4.53
C ASN A 302 3.61 -12.63 5.90
N PHE A 303 2.96 -11.95 6.85
CA PHE A 303 3.50 -11.71 8.19
C PHE A 303 3.73 -13.02 8.98
N GLN A 304 4.83 -13.08 9.71
CA GLN A 304 5.26 -14.25 10.48
C GLN A 304 5.89 -13.79 11.81
N LYS A 305 5.62 -14.53 12.89
CA LYS A 305 6.02 -14.17 14.27
C LYS A 305 7.53 -13.92 14.46
N GLU A 306 8.37 -14.61 13.70
CA GLU A 306 9.84 -14.54 13.81
C GLU A 306 10.49 -13.56 12.81
N ARG A 307 9.80 -13.20 11.72
CA ARG A 307 10.27 -12.23 10.70
C ARG A 307 9.73 -10.81 10.96
N SER A 308 8.46 -10.71 11.33
CA SER A 308 7.73 -9.44 11.43
C SER A 308 7.98 -8.72 12.75
N SER A 309 8.71 -7.60 12.70
CA SER A 309 9.07 -6.79 13.88
C SER A 309 7.84 -6.25 14.63
N THR A 310 6.75 -5.99 13.92
CA THR A 310 5.50 -5.45 14.49
C THR A 310 4.46 -6.52 14.80
N TRP A 311 4.80 -7.81 14.75
CA TRP A 311 3.87 -8.92 15.02
C TRP A 311 3.01 -8.73 16.28
N ASN A 312 3.57 -8.20 17.36
CA ASN A 312 2.84 -7.97 18.61
C ASN A 312 1.80 -6.83 18.50
N LEU A 313 2.07 -5.78 17.71
CA LEU A 313 1.11 -4.69 17.44
C LEU A 313 0.02 -5.15 16.46
N TRP A 314 0.42 -5.91 15.44
CA TRP A 314 -0.48 -6.60 14.52
C TRP A 314 -1.47 -7.50 15.30
N TYR A 315 -0.95 -8.37 16.17
CA TYR A 315 -1.76 -9.29 16.98
C TYR A 315 -2.76 -8.53 17.86
N GLN A 316 -2.31 -7.48 18.56
CA GLN A 316 -3.18 -6.59 19.35
C GLN A 316 -4.29 -5.93 18.49
N THR A 317 -4.00 -5.61 17.23
CA THR A 317 -5.00 -5.05 16.29
C THR A 317 -6.12 -6.06 15.98
N ILE A 318 -5.76 -7.33 15.76
CA ILE A 318 -6.73 -8.39 15.43
C ILE A 318 -7.57 -8.78 16.67
N THR A 319 -6.94 -8.93 17.84
CA THR A 319 -7.65 -9.34 19.06
C THR A 319 -8.50 -8.21 19.64
N ASN A 320 -7.91 -7.03 19.84
CA ASN A 320 -8.51 -5.94 20.63
C ASN A 320 -9.23 -4.90 19.74
N GLY A 321 -8.93 -4.89 18.43
CA GLY A 321 -9.31 -3.82 17.52
C GLY A 321 -8.40 -2.59 17.63
N ASN A 322 -8.31 -1.82 16.56
CA ASN A 322 -7.70 -0.50 16.52
C ASN A 322 -8.72 0.48 15.91
N THR A 323 -8.94 1.64 16.52
CA THR A 323 -9.99 2.59 16.11
C THR A 323 -9.72 3.29 14.78
N LEU A 324 -8.52 3.17 14.23
CA LEU A 324 -8.10 3.73 12.94
C LEU A 324 -7.95 2.66 11.85
N ALA A 325 -7.83 1.39 12.22
CA ALA A 325 -7.66 0.30 11.27
C ALA A 325 -9.01 -0.13 10.70
N HIS A 326 -9.17 -0.05 9.38
CA HIS A 326 -10.27 -0.72 8.70
C HIS A 326 -9.97 -2.22 8.57
N VAL A 327 -10.98 -3.06 8.75
CA VAL A 327 -10.91 -4.51 8.48
C VAL A 327 -11.92 -4.89 7.40
N PRO A 328 -11.54 -5.73 6.41
CA PRO A 328 -12.45 -6.12 5.33
C PRO A 328 -13.49 -7.16 5.76
N TRP A 329 -13.20 -7.96 6.79
CA TRP A 329 -14.17 -8.84 7.45
C TRP A 329 -15.10 -8.03 8.38
N GLN A 330 -16.15 -7.42 7.83
CA GLN A 330 -17.25 -6.94 8.67
C GLN A 330 -18.04 -8.12 9.24
N GLU A 331 -18.43 -8.05 10.51
CA GLU A 331 -19.23 -9.09 11.19
C GLU A 331 -20.63 -9.19 10.54
N PRO A 332 -20.96 -10.27 9.81
CA PRO A 332 -22.32 -10.50 9.36
C PRO A 332 -23.14 -11.00 10.54
N LEU A 333 -24.41 -10.56 10.65
CA LEU A 333 -25.30 -10.79 11.81
C LEU A 333 -25.51 -12.25 12.27
N PHE A 334 -24.98 -13.24 11.53
CA PHE A 334 -25.17 -14.67 11.74
C PHE A 334 -23.85 -15.48 11.81
N TYR A 335 -22.68 -14.85 11.69
CA TYR A 335 -21.38 -15.55 11.77
C TYR A 335 -20.57 -15.08 12.97
N ARG A 336 -19.76 -16.00 13.53
CA ARG A 336 -18.67 -15.64 14.45
C ARG A 336 -17.61 -14.83 13.69
N LYS A 337 -17.11 -13.74 14.28
CA LYS A 337 -16.02 -12.89 13.74
C LYS A 337 -14.84 -13.73 13.26
N GLU A 338 -14.54 -14.76 14.04
CA GLU A 338 -13.52 -15.79 13.87
C GLU A 338 -13.65 -16.53 12.52
N GLU A 339 -14.87 -16.88 12.11
CA GLU A 339 -15.13 -17.60 10.86
C GLU A 339 -15.09 -16.69 9.63
N ALA A 340 -15.48 -15.42 9.81
CA ALA A 340 -15.35 -14.40 8.77
C ALA A 340 -13.87 -14.07 8.48
N ILE A 341 -13.02 -13.98 9.52
CA ILE A 341 -11.56 -13.87 9.37
C ILE A 341 -11.01 -15.08 8.61
N LEU A 342 -11.37 -16.30 9.01
CA LEU A 342 -10.88 -17.52 8.37
C LEU A 342 -11.21 -17.54 6.87
N PHE A 343 -12.49 -17.41 6.52
CA PHE A 343 -12.93 -17.47 5.11
C PHE A 343 -12.27 -16.37 4.25
N TRP A 344 -12.25 -15.14 4.77
CA TRP A 344 -11.60 -14.03 4.06
C TRP A 344 -10.07 -14.23 3.92
N SER A 345 -9.41 -14.77 4.95
CA SER A 345 -7.97 -15.05 4.91
C SER A 345 -7.58 -16.15 3.92
N HIS A 346 -8.43 -17.17 3.75
CA HIS A 346 -8.23 -18.25 2.77
C HIS A 346 -8.45 -17.72 1.34
N GLN A 347 -9.63 -17.13 1.07
CA GLN A 347 -9.95 -16.55 -0.24
C GLN A 347 -8.97 -15.45 -0.68
N GLY A 348 -8.45 -14.67 0.28
CA GLY A 348 -7.51 -13.58 0.04
C GLY A 348 -6.02 -13.97 0.10
N ARG A 349 -5.68 -15.26 0.21
CA ARG A 349 -4.29 -15.76 0.37
C ARG A 349 -3.49 -15.05 1.48
N HIS A 350 -4.17 -14.69 2.56
CA HIS A 350 -3.59 -13.93 3.68
C HIS A 350 -3.07 -14.88 4.77
N TYR A 351 -1.95 -15.52 4.46
CA TYR A 351 -1.31 -16.58 5.25
C TYR A 351 -1.11 -16.23 6.74
N ALA A 352 -0.78 -15.00 7.10
CA ALA A 352 -0.64 -14.58 8.51
C ALA A 352 -1.94 -14.70 9.32
N LEU A 353 -3.08 -14.30 8.71
CA LEU A 353 -4.40 -14.47 9.33
C LEU A 353 -4.86 -15.92 9.28
N LEU A 354 -4.46 -16.69 8.26
CA LEU A 354 -4.73 -18.12 8.19
C LEU A 354 -4.00 -18.89 9.31
N ARG A 355 -2.73 -18.56 9.59
CA ARG A 355 -1.94 -19.07 10.73
C ARG A 355 -2.60 -18.73 12.07
N TYR A 356 -3.04 -17.48 12.26
CA TYR A 356 -3.79 -17.04 13.44
C TYR A 356 -5.13 -17.80 13.58
N ALA A 357 -5.87 -17.95 12.49
CA ALA A 357 -7.17 -18.60 12.46
C ALA A 357 -7.09 -20.11 12.73
N ASN A 358 -6.11 -20.82 12.15
CA ASN A 358 -5.95 -22.25 12.38
C ASN A 358 -5.48 -22.56 13.82
N SER A 359 -4.63 -21.71 14.40
CA SER A 359 -4.05 -21.93 15.73
C SER A 359 -4.97 -21.56 16.90
N ILE A 360 -5.74 -20.46 16.82
CA ILE A 360 -6.51 -19.94 17.97
C ILE A 360 -7.97 -20.40 17.96
N LEU A 361 -8.57 -20.64 16.80
CA LEU A 361 -10.04 -20.79 16.70
C LEU A 361 -10.56 -22.20 17.01
N GLY A 362 -9.67 -23.18 17.25
CA GLY A 362 -10.05 -24.56 17.53
C GLY A 362 -10.90 -25.17 16.41
N LEU A 363 -10.55 -24.90 15.15
CA LEU A 363 -11.41 -25.15 13.99
C LEU A 363 -11.90 -26.61 13.93
N PRO A 364 -13.21 -26.84 13.70
CA PRO A 364 -13.76 -28.17 13.47
C PRO A 364 -13.02 -28.86 12.31
N GLU A 365 -12.64 -30.12 12.51
CA GLU A 365 -11.82 -30.90 11.57
C GLU A 365 -12.39 -30.86 10.14
N LEU A 366 -13.70 -31.04 9.98
CA LEU A 366 -14.40 -30.96 8.69
C LEU A 366 -14.18 -29.62 7.96
N LYS A 367 -14.09 -28.50 8.69
CA LYS A 367 -13.88 -27.17 8.10
C LYS A 367 -12.41 -26.91 7.77
N ARG A 368 -11.46 -27.48 8.53
CA ARG A 368 -10.03 -27.51 8.15
C ARG A 368 -9.83 -28.37 6.90
N MET A 369 -10.37 -29.58 6.90
CA MET A 369 -10.32 -30.54 5.79
C MET A 369 -10.86 -29.95 4.49
N GLU A 370 -11.98 -29.21 4.52
CA GLU A 370 -12.56 -28.62 3.32
C GLU A 370 -11.71 -27.48 2.74
N LEU A 371 -11.14 -26.62 3.60
CA LEU A 371 -10.24 -25.55 3.16
C LEU A 371 -8.90 -26.10 2.66
N MET A 372 -8.34 -27.11 3.34
CA MET A 372 -7.13 -27.81 2.94
C MET A 372 -7.30 -28.53 1.60
N ARG A 373 -8.43 -29.22 1.39
CA ARG A 373 -8.81 -29.83 0.10
C ARG A 373 -8.90 -28.78 -1.02
N THR A 374 -9.44 -27.60 -0.71
CA THR A 374 -9.58 -26.49 -1.67
C THR A 374 -8.22 -25.88 -2.03
N SER A 375 -7.39 -25.55 -1.04
CA SER A 375 -6.00 -25.13 -1.23
C SER A 375 -5.20 -26.13 -2.07
N ALA A 376 -5.37 -27.42 -1.82
CA ALA A 376 -4.72 -28.47 -2.59
C ALA A 376 -5.14 -28.50 -4.06
N SER A 377 -6.44 -28.31 -4.37
CA SER A 377 -6.90 -28.20 -5.76
C SER A 377 -6.45 -26.90 -6.46
N GLU A 378 -6.09 -25.86 -5.71
CA GLU A 378 -5.57 -24.58 -6.24
C GLU A 378 -4.04 -24.54 -6.38
N GLY A 379 -3.31 -25.49 -5.79
CA GLY A 379 -1.84 -25.49 -5.76
C GLY A 379 -1.24 -24.62 -4.67
N ASP A 380 -1.99 -24.33 -3.61
CA ASP A 380 -1.61 -23.37 -2.55
C ASP A 380 -0.72 -24.02 -1.48
N ASP A 381 0.58 -24.10 -1.78
CA ASP A 381 1.59 -24.77 -0.98
C ASP A 381 1.80 -24.15 0.42
N GLU A 382 1.71 -22.82 0.54
CA GLU A 382 1.84 -22.11 1.82
C GLU A 382 0.59 -22.33 2.70
N ALA A 383 -0.64 -22.26 2.15
CA ALA A 383 -1.84 -22.62 2.90
C ALA A 383 -1.83 -24.10 3.33
N ILE A 384 -1.34 -25.01 2.49
CA ILE A 384 -1.19 -26.43 2.85
C ILE A 384 -0.20 -26.60 4.01
N THR A 385 0.96 -25.93 3.96
CA THR A 385 1.92 -25.89 5.07
C THR A 385 1.26 -25.43 6.37
N ILE A 386 0.47 -24.36 6.30
CA ILE A 386 -0.24 -23.78 7.46
C ILE A 386 -1.32 -24.71 8.03
N PHE A 387 -1.93 -25.55 7.19
CA PHE A 387 -2.87 -26.57 7.66
C PHE A 387 -2.15 -27.78 8.29
N LEU A 388 -1.01 -28.20 7.74
CA LEU A 388 -0.18 -29.30 8.24
C LEU A 388 0.56 -28.97 9.54
N ASP A 389 0.91 -27.70 9.79
CA ASP A 389 1.47 -27.21 11.06
C ASP A 389 0.50 -27.41 12.25
N ALA A 390 -0.81 -27.56 11.98
CA ALA A 390 -1.80 -27.97 12.97
C ALA A 390 -2.07 -29.48 12.85
N ARG A 391 -2.40 -30.12 13.99
CA ARG A 391 -2.77 -31.54 14.02
C ARG A 391 -3.91 -31.82 13.03
N CYS A 392 -3.57 -32.53 11.97
CA CYS A 392 -4.48 -33.02 10.95
C CYS A 392 -4.87 -34.47 11.26
N SER A 393 -5.53 -35.09 10.30
CA SER A 393 -5.79 -36.52 10.25
C SER A 393 -5.36 -37.02 8.88
N MET A 394 -4.88 -38.27 8.79
CA MET A 394 -4.56 -38.91 7.52
C MET A 394 -5.71 -38.77 6.49
N ILE A 395 -6.98 -38.85 6.91
CA ILE A 395 -8.16 -38.64 6.05
C ILE A 395 -8.17 -37.24 5.40
N SER A 396 -7.67 -36.22 6.10
CA SER A 396 -7.51 -34.86 5.58
C SER A 396 -6.35 -34.78 4.58
N ILE A 397 -5.23 -35.45 4.88
CA ILE A 397 -4.05 -35.54 4.00
C ILE A 397 -4.41 -36.28 2.71
N ASP A 398 -5.06 -37.44 2.77
CA ASP A 398 -5.53 -38.24 1.63
C ASP A 398 -6.43 -37.43 0.69
N ARG A 399 -7.39 -36.68 1.25
CA ARG A 399 -8.33 -35.85 0.48
C ARG A 399 -7.64 -34.65 -0.17
N ALA A 400 -6.67 -34.04 0.50
CA ALA A 400 -5.82 -33.02 -0.08
C ALA A 400 -4.93 -33.60 -1.19
N PHE A 401 -4.33 -34.78 -0.97
CA PHE A 401 -3.45 -35.45 -1.93
C PHE A 401 -4.19 -35.80 -3.23
N GLN A 402 -5.42 -36.33 -3.13
CA GLN A 402 -6.28 -36.59 -4.27
C GLN A 402 -6.63 -35.30 -5.04
N ALA A 403 -6.90 -34.19 -4.33
CA ALA A 403 -7.21 -32.90 -4.94
C ALA A 403 -5.99 -32.27 -5.66
N ALA A 404 -4.81 -32.31 -5.03
CA ALA A 404 -3.56 -31.83 -5.63
C ALA A 404 -3.14 -32.67 -6.84
N SER A 405 -3.27 -34.00 -6.75
CA SER A 405 -2.99 -34.94 -7.84
C SER A 405 -3.92 -34.70 -9.05
N ALA A 406 -5.21 -34.46 -8.80
CA ALA A 406 -6.17 -34.14 -9.85
C ALA A 406 -5.93 -32.75 -10.50
N GLY A 407 -5.35 -31.80 -9.75
CA GLY A 407 -4.94 -30.50 -10.26
C GLY A 407 -3.56 -30.47 -10.94
N GLY A 408 -2.74 -31.51 -10.79
CA GLY A 408 -1.36 -31.57 -11.30
C GLY A 408 -0.34 -30.82 -10.44
N HIS A 409 -0.66 -30.50 -9.19
CA HIS A 409 0.12 -29.62 -8.31
C HIS A 409 1.26 -30.35 -7.59
N ILE A 410 2.31 -30.72 -8.33
CA ILE A 410 3.40 -31.60 -7.89
C ILE A 410 4.00 -31.19 -6.53
N GLN A 411 4.32 -29.90 -6.32
CA GLN A 411 4.90 -29.41 -5.06
C GLN A 411 4.01 -29.71 -3.83
N VAL A 412 2.70 -29.56 -3.99
CA VAL A 412 1.71 -29.86 -2.94
C VAL A 412 1.57 -31.37 -2.73
N VAL A 413 1.63 -32.15 -3.82
CA VAL A 413 1.62 -33.63 -3.75
C VAL A 413 2.81 -34.14 -2.94
N ASP A 414 4.02 -33.66 -3.22
CA ASP A 414 5.25 -34.05 -2.52
C ASP A 414 5.19 -33.68 -1.02
N ARG A 415 4.76 -32.45 -0.71
CA ARG A 415 4.60 -31.98 0.69
C ARG A 415 3.59 -32.82 1.48
N LEU A 416 2.50 -33.28 0.85
CA LEU A 416 1.50 -34.13 1.48
C LEU A 416 1.99 -35.57 1.69
N LEU A 417 2.81 -36.10 0.78
CA LEU A 417 3.49 -37.40 0.96
C LEU A 417 4.48 -37.35 2.13
N GLU A 418 5.26 -36.28 2.27
CA GLU A 418 6.13 -36.07 3.43
C GLU A 418 5.35 -36.03 4.75
N ALA A 419 4.19 -35.37 4.77
CA ALA A 419 3.35 -35.28 5.97
C ALA A 419 2.72 -36.62 6.36
N GLY A 420 2.09 -37.33 5.41
CA GLY A 420 1.52 -38.66 5.65
C GLY A 420 2.57 -39.67 6.14
N SER A 421 3.80 -39.60 5.61
CA SER A 421 4.94 -40.42 6.07
C SER A 421 5.35 -40.17 7.53
N ARG A 422 4.96 -39.04 8.13
CA ARG A 422 5.23 -38.68 9.52
C ARG A 422 4.09 -39.01 10.49
N GLU A 423 2.85 -39.15 10.01
CA GLU A 423 1.71 -39.63 10.82
C GLU A 423 1.56 -41.16 10.82
N GLY A 424 2.29 -41.87 9.94
CA GLY A 424 2.24 -43.34 9.80
C GLY A 424 3.22 -44.14 10.68
N ASN A 425 4.01 -43.49 11.56
CA ASN A 425 4.97 -44.11 12.49
C ASN A 425 4.65 -43.72 13.95
#